data_AF-A0A3C0B0J1-F1
#
_entry.id   AF-A0A3C0B0J1-F1
#
_cell.length_a   1.000
_cell.length_b   1.000
_cell.length_c   1.000
_cell.angle_alpha   90.00
_cell.angle_beta   90.00
_cell.angle_gamma   90.00
#
_symmetry.space_group_name_H-M   'P 1'
#
loop_
_entity.id
_entity.type
_entity.pdbx_description
1 polymer ?
#
loop_
_entity_poly.entity_id
_entity_poly.type
_entity_poly.pdbx_seq_one_letter_code
_entity_poly.pdbx_strand_id
1 'polypeptide(L)'
;MPFVALTLILLNLKIQDAPVAVEQQLDTSSSNGRLFLNIMASFAEYERELINERTQGGRQAKFLAGGYAYGKPKFGMKASNGELVVNEEEKEIIELIRRHRRSGKSYYAIADYLNKNNIPPKHGLKWYHRSIKLVLGK
;
A
#
# COMPACT_ATOMS: atom_id res chain seq x y z
N MET A 1 -18.30 -3.29 6.01
CA MET A 1 -18.72 -4.70 6.07
C MET A 1 -19.40 -5.14 4.75
N PRO A 2 -18.70 -5.23 3.59
CA PRO A 2 -19.28 -5.84 2.39
C PRO A 2 -18.95 -7.35 2.27
N PHE A 3 -17.88 -7.83 2.91
CA PHE A 3 -17.45 -9.23 2.84
C PHE A 3 -18.47 -10.21 3.41
N VAL A 4 -19.30 -9.79 4.37
CA VAL A 4 -20.33 -10.67 4.98
C VAL A 4 -21.48 -10.93 4.01
N ALA A 5 -21.77 -10.03 3.07
CA ALA A 5 -22.86 -10.20 2.10
C ALA A 5 -22.54 -11.29 1.07
N LEU A 6 -21.30 -11.35 0.57
CA LEU A 6 -20.87 -12.40 -0.37
C LEU A 6 -20.78 -13.76 0.33
N THR A 7 -20.30 -13.80 1.59
CA THR A 7 -20.30 -15.03 2.39
C THR A 7 -21.73 -15.52 2.67
N LEU A 8 -22.69 -14.61 2.93
CA LEU A 8 -24.10 -14.96 3.13
C LEU A 8 -24.78 -15.46 1.85
N ILE A 9 -24.45 -14.89 0.68
CA ILE A 9 -24.98 -15.36 -0.61
C ILE A 9 -24.43 -16.76 -0.93
N LEU A 10 -23.14 -17.01 -0.68
CA LEU A 10 -22.54 -18.33 -0.85
C LEU A 10 -23.03 -19.36 0.19
N LEU A 11 -23.37 -18.92 1.40
CA LEU A 11 -23.91 -19.78 2.45
C LEU A 11 -25.41 -20.10 2.22
N ASN A 12 -26.19 -19.16 1.68
CA ASN A 12 -27.60 -19.38 1.31
C ASN A 12 -27.78 -20.26 0.07
N LEU A 13 -26.73 -20.50 -0.72
CA LEU A 13 -26.73 -21.48 -1.81
C LEU A 13 -26.41 -22.91 -1.35
N LYS A 14 -26.07 -23.11 -0.08
CA LYS A 14 -26.02 -24.44 0.54
C LYS A 14 -27.37 -24.72 1.21
N ILE A 15 -28.37 -25.15 0.44
CA ILE A 15 -29.41 -26.13 0.81
C ILE A 15 -30.24 -26.42 -0.46
N GLN A 16 -30.34 -27.71 -0.78
CA GLN A 16 -31.13 -28.38 -1.85
C GLN A 16 -30.44 -28.56 -3.22
N ASP A 17 -29.76 -29.70 -3.38
CA ASP A 17 -29.53 -30.46 -4.62
C ASP A 17 -28.83 -29.81 -5.84
N ALA A 18 -27.91 -28.86 -5.65
CA ALA A 18 -27.30 -28.11 -6.76
C ALA A 18 -25.85 -28.46 -7.21
N PRO A 19 -25.17 -29.59 -6.89
CA PRO A 19 -23.80 -29.78 -7.37
C PRO A 19 -23.74 -30.02 -8.89
N VAL A 20 -24.77 -30.65 -9.49
CA VAL A 20 -24.77 -31.02 -10.93
C VAL A 20 -25.18 -29.86 -11.84
N ALA A 21 -26.05 -28.94 -11.37
CA ALA A 21 -26.53 -27.82 -12.18
C ALA A 21 -25.51 -26.67 -12.30
N VAL A 22 -24.70 -26.44 -11.25
CA VAL A 22 -23.66 -25.40 -11.23
C VAL A 22 -22.51 -25.78 -12.17
N GLU A 23 -22.17 -27.06 -12.28
CA GLU A 23 -21.13 -27.56 -13.21
C GLU A 23 -21.54 -27.38 -14.68
N GLN A 24 -22.81 -27.63 -15.04
CA GLN A 24 -23.29 -27.48 -16.42
C GLN A 24 -23.46 -26.01 -16.86
N GLN A 25 -23.69 -25.08 -15.93
CA GLN A 25 -23.79 -23.65 -16.22
C GLN A 25 -22.43 -22.93 -16.27
N LEU A 26 -21.36 -23.59 -15.83
CA LEU A 26 -19.98 -23.10 -15.87
C LEU A 26 -19.17 -23.66 -17.05
N ASP A 27 -19.83 -24.36 -17.98
CA ASP A 27 -19.19 -24.71 -19.25
C ASP A 27 -18.98 -23.44 -20.09
N THR A 28 -17.77 -22.90 -19.99
CA THR A 28 -17.32 -21.71 -20.74
C THR A 28 -17.27 -21.92 -22.26
N SER A 29 -17.43 -23.16 -22.74
CA SER A 29 -17.61 -23.48 -24.16
C SER A 29 -19.06 -23.28 -24.63
N SER A 30 -20.03 -23.18 -23.72
CA SER A 30 -21.44 -22.88 -24.02
C SER A 30 -21.73 -21.35 -24.06
N SER A 31 -22.77 -20.93 -24.79
CA SER A 31 -23.21 -19.53 -24.83
C SER A 31 -23.67 -19.02 -23.46
N ASN A 32 -24.39 -19.85 -22.71
CA ASN A 32 -24.89 -19.51 -21.38
C ASN A 32 -23.76 -19.41 -20.35
N GLY A 33 -22.76 -20.30 -20.40
CA GLY A 33 -21.59 -20.22 -19.53
C GLY A 33 -20.73 -18.99 -19.80
N ARG A 34 -20.55 -18.59 -21.07
CA ARG A 34 -19.89 -17.32 -21.41
C ARG A 34 -20.67 -16.09 -20.91
N LEU A 35 -22.00 -16.10 -21.05
CA LEU A 35 -22.85 -15.03 -20.54
C LEU A 35 -22.71 -14.90 -19.02
N PHE A 36 -22.81 -16.01 -18.30
CA PHE A 36 -22.66 -16.04 -16.85
C PHE A 36 -21.27 -15.56 -16.41
N LEU A 37 -20.21 -16.01 -17.10
CA LEU A 37 -18.85 -15.56 -16.84
C LEU A 37 -18.68 -14.05 -17.05
N ASN A 38 -19.26 -13.48 -18.11
CA ASN A 38 -19.21 -12.04 -18.36
C ASN A 38 -19.93 -11.25 -17.27
N ILE A 39 -21.11 -11.71 -16.82
CA ILE A 39 -21.85 -11.07 -15.72
C ILE A 39 -21.02 -11.11 -14.43
N MET A 40 -20.39 -12.24 -14.12
CA MET A 40 -19.53 -12.39 -12.95
C MET A 40 -18.28 -11.51 -13.05
N ALA A 41 -17.69 -11.37 -14.24
CA ALA A 41 -16.57 -10.48 -14.47
C ALA A 41 -16.96 -9.00 -14.24
N SER A 42 -18.10 -8.56 -14.79
CA SER A 42 -18.62 -7.21 -14.55
C SER A 42 -18.94 -6.97 -13.08
N PHE A 43 -19.47 -7.97 -12.37
CA PHE A 43 -19.73 -7.86 -10.94
C PHE A 43 -18.43 -7.73 -10.13
N ALA A 44 -17.40 -8.51 -10.48
CA ALA A 44 -16.09 -8.42 -9.84
C ALA A 44 -15.41 -7.05 -10.09
N GLU A 45 -15.56 -6.49 -11.29
CA GLU A 45 -15.11 -5.13 -11.61
C GLU A 45 -15.83 -4.09 -10.76
N TYR A 46 -17.16 -4.18 -10.68
CA TYR A 46 -17.98 -3.29 -9.86
C TYR A 46 -17.60 -3.34 -8.37
N GLU A 47 -17.40 -4.53 -7.80
CA GLU A 47 -16.95 -4.64 -6.41
C GLU A 47 -15.57 -4.01 -6.19
N ARG A 48 -14.65 -4.17 -7.16
CA ARG A 48 -13.33 -3.53 -7.11
C ARG A 48 -13.46 -2.01 -7.14
N GLU A 49 -14.34 -1.45 -7.98
CA GLU A 49 -14.61 -0.01 -8.01
C GLU A 49 -15.16 0.49 -6.68
N LEU A 50 -16.16 -0.19 -6.11
CA LEU A 50 -16.69 0.15 -4.79
C LEU A 50 -15.65 0.14 -3.68
N ILE A 51 -14.72 -0.83 -3.70
CA ILE A 51 -13.60 -0.88 -2.76
C ILE A 51 -12.69 0.33 -2.95
N ASN A 52 -12.38 0.68 -4.20
CA ASN A 52 -11.53 1.83 -4.52
C ASN A 52 -12.16 3.13 -4.02
N GLU A 53 -13.44 3.37 -4.32
CA GLU A 53 -14.19 4.54 -3.88
C GLU A 53 -14.18 4.66 -2.35
N ARG A 54 -14.54 3.58 -1.64
CA ARG A 54 -14.55 3.56 -0.18
C ARG A 54 -13.17 3.87 0.40
N THR A 55 -12.12 3.27 -0.17
CA THR A 55 -10.76 3.47 0.33
C THR A 55 -10.27 4.90 0.06
N GLN A 56 -10.59 5.47 -1.10
CA GLN A 56 -10.29 6.86 -1.42
C GLN A 56 -11.04 7.82 -0.50
N GLY A 57 -12.34 7.62 -0.30
CA GLY A 57 -13.16 8.41 0.62
C GLY A 57 -12.63 8.37 2.05
N GLY A 58 -12.26 7.20 2.56
CA GLY A 58 -11.66 7.06 3.89
C GLY A 58 -10.31 7.80 4.03
N ARG A 59 -9.46 7.74 3.00
CA ARG A 59 -8.20 8.51 2.97
C ARG A 59 -8.45 10.01 2.96
N GLN A 60 -9.39 10.48 2.14
CA GLN A 60 -9.74 11.89 2.05
C GLN A 60 -10.32 12.40 3.37
N ALA A 61 -11.24 11.65 3.98
CA ALA A 61 -11.82 12.00 5.28
C ALA A 61 -10.74 12.09 6.38
N LYS A 62 -9.80 11.14 6.42
CA LYS A 62 -8.68 11.17 7.38
C LYS A 62 -7.73 12.35 7.13
N PHE A 63 -7.47 12.69 5.88
CA PHE A 63 -6.68 13.87 5.52
C PHE A 63 -7.38 15.17 5.96
N LEU A 64 -8.68 15.31 5.70
CA LEU A 64 -9.49 16.46 6.11
C LEU A 64 -9.59 16.58 7.64
N ALA A 65 -9.58 15.45 8.35
CA ALA A 65 -9.55 15.41 9.82
C ALA A 65 -8.17 15.74 10.42
N GLY A 66 -7.17 16.12 9.61
CA GLY A 66 -5.83 16.48 10.06
C GLY A 66 -4.89 15.29 10.33
N GLY A 67 -5.36 14.06 10.13
CA GLY A 67 -4.57 12.84 10.34
C GLY A 67 -3.68 12.48 9.14
N TYR A 68 -2.60 11.76 9.41
CA TYR A 68 -1.75 11.16 8.40
C TYR A 68 -2.45 9.97 7.70
N ALA A 69 -2.96 10.23 6.49
CA ALA A 69 -3.76 9.28 5.71
C ALA A 69 -2.96 8.47 4.66
N TYR A 70 -1.66 8.71 4.56
CA TYR A 70 -0.80 8.17 3.51
C TYR A 70 0.08 7.01 3.99
N GLY A 71 0.78 6.38 3.05
CA GLY A 71 1.61 5.18 3.26
C GLY A 71 2.81 5.39 4.20
N LYS A 72 3.96 4.80 3.90
CA LYS A 72 5.10 4.89 4.83
C LYS A 72 5.60 6.35 4.97
N PRO A 73 5.80 6.86 6.19
CA PRO A 73 6.37 8.19 6.42
C PRO A 73 7.69 8.40 5.70
N LYS A 74 7.98 9.65 5.30
CA LYS A 74 9.30 10.03 4.79
C LYS A 74 10.37 9.89 5.88
N PHE A 75 11.63 9.76 5.48
CA PHE A 75 12.75 9.85 6.44
C PHE A 75 12.74 11.21 7.15
N GLY A 76 13.00 11.23 8.44
CA GLY A 76 12.82 12.37 9.34
C GLY A 76 11.44 12.45 10.01
N MET A 77 10.47 11.62 9.61
CA MET A 77 9.10 11.64 10.13
C MET A 77 8.65 10.26 10.59
N LYS A 78 7.79 10.16 11.59
CA LYS A 78 7.15 8.91 12.01
C LYS A 78 5.64 9.12 12.14
N ALA A 79 4.87 8.07 11.85
CA ALA A 79 3.44 8.09 12.13
C ALA A 79 3.24 7.68 13.59
N SER A 80 2.61 8.53 14.39
CA SER A 80 2.29 8.28 15.79
C SER A 80 0.88 8.79 16.07
N ASN A 81 0.05 7.95 16.71
CA ASN A 81 -1.35 8.28 17.04
C ASN A 81 -2.19 8.79 15.86
N GLY A 82 -1.90 8.32 14.64
CA GLY A 82 -2.60 8.74 13.44
C GLY A 82 -2.12 10.06 12.84
N GLU A 83 -1.08 10.68 13.40
CA GLU A 83 -0.47 11.93 12.93
C GLU A 83 0.97 11.72 12.45
N LEU A 84 1.48 12.67 11.68
CA LEU A 84 2.86 12.67 11.21
C LEU A 84 3.70 13.57 12.12
N VAL A 85 4.53 12.96 12.95
CA VAL A 85 5.41 13.67 13.89
C VAL A 85 6.87 13.56 13.46
N VAL A 86 7.69 14.52 13.90
CA VAL A 86 9.13 14.50 13.60
C VAL A 86 9.80 13.34 14.34
N ASN A 87 10.72 12.65 13.66
CA ASN A 87 11.65 11.72 14.29
C ASN A 87 12.98 12.44 14.49
N GLU A 88 13.27 12.85 15.72
CA GLU A 88 14.48 13.63 16.04
C GLU A 88 15.78 12.87 15.74
N GLU A 89 15.83 11.55 15.96
CA GLU A 89 17.01 10.73 15.59
C GLU A 89 17.26 10.77 14.08
N GLU A 90 16.21 10.57 13.28
CA GLU A 90 16.33 10.64 11.81
C GLU A 90 16.65 12.07 11.33
N LYS A 91 16.20 13.10 12.05
CA LYS A 91 16.47 14.50 11.74
C LYS A 91 17.96 14.84 11.94
N GLU A 92 18.59 14.33 12.98
CA GLU A 92 20.04 14.46 13.17
C GLU A 92 20.81 13.81 12.02
N ILE A 93 20.36 12.63 11.58
CA ILE A 93 20.94 11.94 10.42
C ILE A 93 20.76 12.76 9.14
N ILE A 94 19.61 13.42 8.94
CA ILE A 94 19.40 14.32 7.80
C ILE A 94 20.41 15.48 7.83
N GLU A 95 20.63 16.10 8.99
CA GLU A 95 21.60 17.19 9.13
C GLU A 95 23.05 16.71 8.89
N LEU A 96 23.39 15.51 9.35
CA LEU A 96 24.65 14.85 9.05
C LEU A 96 24.84 14.64 7.53
N ILE A 97 23.82 14.12 6.85
CA ILE A 97 23.81 13.93 5.39
C ILE A 97 23.99 15.28 4.68
N ARG A 98 23.28 16.33 5.10
CA ARG A 98 23.40 17.69 4.55
C ARG A 98 24.81 18.24 4.73
N ARG A 99 25.41 18.06 5.91
CA ARG A 99 26.78 18.49 6.21
C ARG A 99 27.79 17.80 5.28
N HIS A 100 27.68 16.49 5.10
CA HIS A 100 28.55 15.77 4.17
C HIS A 100 28.35 16.16 2.71
N ARG A 101 27.13 16.48 2.28
CA ARG A 101 26.92 17.02 0.92
C ARG A 101 27.53 18.40 0.75
N ARG A 102 27.39 19.28 1.75
CA ARG A 102 28.02 20.63 1.73
C ARG A 102 29.54 20.55 1.69
N SER A 103 30.14 19.52 2.29
CA SER A 103 31.58 19.26 2.20
C SER A 103 32.02 18.60 0.88
N GLY A 104 31.16 18.48 -0.11
CA GLY A 104 31.49 17.93 -1.44
C GLY A 104 31.45 16.41 -1.59
N LYS A 105 31.07 15.64 -0.56
CA LYS A 105 30.99 14.17 -0.68
C LYS A 105 29.90 13.76 -1.68
N SER A 106 30.20 12.75 -2.51
CA SER A 106 29.22 12.14 -3.42
C SER A 106 28.12 11.40 -2.65
N TYR A 107 26.98 11.14 -3.29
CA TYR A 107 25.91 10.34 -2.66
C TYR A 107 26.37 8.94 -2.26
N TYR A 108 27.27 8.34 -3.05
CA TYR A 108 27.90 7.05 -2.73
C TYR A 108 28.77 7.13 -1.49
N ALA A 109 29.67 8.12 -1.42
CA ALA A 109 30.55 8.30 -0.27
C ALA A 109 29.77 8.53 1.04
N ILE A 110 28.60 9.17 0.96
CA ILE A 110 27.73 9.35 2.13
C ILE A 110 27.06 8.04 2.52
N ALA A 111 26.50 7.29 1.57
CA ALA A 111 25.89 5.99 1.85
C ALA A 111 26.91 5.04 2.50
N ASP A 112 28.13 4.97 1.96
CA ASP A 112 29.22 4.16 2.52
C ASP A 112 29.62 4.61 3.92
N TYR A 113 29.70 5.93 4.15
CA TYR A 113 29.97 6.47 5.48
C TYR A 113 28.89 6.04 6.49
N LEU A 114 27.61 6.19 6.16
CA LEU A 114 26.52 5.79 7.06
C LEU A 114 26.54 4.29 7.35
N ASN A 115 26.76 3.46 6.32
CA ASN A 115 26.85 2.01 6.47
C ASN A 115 28.06 1.58 7.32
N LYS A 116 29.24 2.19 7.10
CA LYS A 116 30.45 1.89 7.89
C LYS A 116 30.31 2.28 9.36
N ASN A 117 29.52 3.31 9.65
CA ASN A 117 29.25 3.76 11.02
C ASN A 117 27.99 3.10 11.63
N ASN A 118 27.43 2.07 10.98
CA ASN A 118 26.23 1.35 11.43
C ASN A 118 25.01 2.26 11.68
N ILE A 119 24.89 3.36 10.94
CA ILE A 119 23.72 4.24 11.01
C ILE A 119 22.60 3.61 10.16
N PRO A 120 21.47 3.20 10.76
CA PRO A 120 20.45 2.45 10.02
C PRO A 120 19.66 3.34 9.05
N PRO A 121 19.26 2.83 7.87
CA PRO A 121 18.27 3.48 7.03
C PRO A 121 16.87 3.32 7.65
N LYS A 122 15.89 4.10 7.18
CA LYS A 122 14.48 3.95 7.61
C LYS A 122 13.97 2.53 7.48
N HIS A 123 14.30 1.94 6.34
CA HIS A 123 13.83 0.64 5.89
C HIS A 123 14.95 -0.06 5.13
N GLY A 124 15.03 -1.37 5.28
CA GLY A 124 16.04 -2.20 4.65
C GLY A 124 17.33 -2.32 5.47
N LEU A 125 18.30 -3.00 4.89
CA LEU A 125 19.52 -3.42 5.59
C LEU A 125 20.66 -2.40 5.51
N LYS A 126 20.69 -1.56 4.47
CA LYS A 126 21.78 -0.61 4.24
C LYS A 126 21.34 0.62 3.44
N TRP A 127 22.10 1.69 3.56
CA TRP A 127 21.98 2.89 2.74
C TRP A 127 22.46 2.65 1.32
N TYR A 128 21.68 3.14 0.36
CA TYR A 128 22.06 3.24 -1.05
C TYR A 128 22.13 4.72 -1.44
N HIS A 129 22.96 5.06 -2.43
CA HIS A 129 23.10 6.44 -2.93
C HIS A 129 21.74 7.06 -3.33
N ARG A 130 20.81 6.26 -3.89
CA ARG A 130 19.45 6.68 -4.24
C ARG A 130 18.65 7.09 -3.00
N SER A 131 18.79 6.36 -1.90
CA SER A 131 18.15 6.71 -0.62
C SER A 131 18.67 8.05 -0.09
N ILE A 132 19.97 8.32 -0.21
CA ILE A 132 20.54 9.62 0.16
C ILE A 132 19.96 10.75 -0.70
N LYS A 133 19.83 10.52 -2.00
CA LYS A 133 19.23 11.47 -2.93
C LYS A 133 17.76 11.79 -2.57
N LEU A 134 16.98 10.76 -2.25
CA LEU A 134 15.58 10.89 -1.78
C LEU A 134 15.47 11.67 -0.46
N VAL A 135 16.35 11.41 0.50
CA VAL A 135 16.38 12.14 1.79
C VAL A 135 16.57 13.64 1.59
N LEU A 136 17.34 14.03 0.58
CA LEU A 136 17.63 15.43 0.27
C LEU A 136 16.62 16.08 -0.68
N GLY A 137 15.61 15.33 -1.15
CA GLY A 137 14.59 15.84 -2.08
C GLY A 137 15.15 16.25 -3.45
N LYS A 138 16.24 15.63 -3.89
CA LYS A 138 16.87 15.89 -5.21
C LYS A 138 16.68 14.74 -6.18
#